data_AF-A0A355UIY8-F1
#
_entry.id   AF-A0A355UIY8-F1
#
_cell.length_a   1.000
_cell.length_b   1.000
_cell.length_c   1.000
_cell.angle_alpha   90.00
_cell.angle_beta   90.00
_cell.angle_gamma   90.00
#
_symmetry.space_group_name_H-M   'P 1'
#
loop_
_entity.id
_entity.type
_entity.pdbx_description
1 polymer ?
#
loop_
_entity_poly.entity_id
_entity_poly.type
_entity_poly.pdbx_seq_one_letter_code
_entity_poly.pdbx_strand_id
1 'polypeptide(L)' 'HKGAYNKLPLIYDAIFSKWLPNSPYQLREAPSFESYINDPGVRKEEDYETLLYIPIK' A
#
# COMPACT_ATOMS: atom_id res chain seq x y z
N HIS A 1 -0.51 5.42 2.79
CA HIS A 1 -0.52 4.92 4.19
C HIS A 1 0.38 5.82 5.04
N LYS A 2 -0.06 6.17 6.25
CA LYS A 2 0.73 6.93 7.23
C LYS A 2 0.88 6.09 8.50
N GLY A 3 2.11 5.78 8.88
CA GLY A 3 2.45 4.99 10.08
C GLY A 3 3.18 3.69 9.80
N ALA A 4 3.45 2.94 10.86
CA ALA A 4 4.39 1.82 10.86
C ALA A 4 4.15 0.81 9.72
N TYR A 5 5.25 0.32 9.15
CA TYR A 5 5.26 -0.65 8.04
C TYR A 5 4.53 -1.95 8.37
N ASN A 6 4.42 -2.31 9.66
CA ASN A 6 3.68 -3.48 10.13
C ASN A 6 2.19 -3.48 9.75
N LYS A 7 1.60 -2.32 9.41
CA LYS A 7 0.21 -2.22 8.96
C LYS A 7 0.03 -2.40 7.45
N LEU A 8 1.11 -2.38 6.66
CA LEU A 8 1.05 -2.61 5.21
C LEU A 8 0.34 -3.91 4.82
N PRO A 9 0.68 -5.10 5.37
CA PRO A 9 0.00 -6.34 5.00
C PRO A 9 -1.51 -6.32 5.30
N LEU A 10 -1.94 -5.66 6.38
CA LEU A 10 -3.37 -5.47 6.69
C LEU A 10 -4.09 -4.61 5.65
N ILE A 11 -3.39 -3.59 5.12
CA ILE A 11 -3.93 -2.72 4.06
C ILE A 11 -4.02 -3.48 2.75
N TYR A 12 -3.00 -4.26 2.40
CA TYR A 12 -3.05 -5.15 1.24
C TYR A 12 -4.22 -6.13 1.35
N ASP A 13 -4.39 -6.81 2.49
CA ASP A 13 -5.55 -7.68 2.69
C ASP A 13 -6.87 -6.93 2.52
N ALA A 14 -7.04 -5.75 3.12
CA ALA A 14 -8.25 -4.95 2.97
C ALA A 14 -8.50 -4.54 1.51
N ILE A 15 -7.44 -4.21 0.75
CA ILE A 15 -7.59 -3.83 -0.65
C ILE A 15 -7.98 -5.03 -1.51
N PHE A 16 -7.27 -6.15 -1.41
CA PHE A 16 -7.52 -7.31 -2.28
C PHE A 16 -8.76 -8.12 -1.85
N SER A 17 -9.08 -8.18 -0.56
CA SER A 17 -10.21 -8.94 -0.04
C SER A 17 -11.52 -8.13 0.00
N LYS A 18 -11.47 -6.79 0.11
CA LYS A 18 -12.68 -5.94 0.18
C LYS A 18 -12.76 -4.94 -0.96
N TRP A 19 -11.78 -4.07 -1.14
CA TRP A 19 -11.91 -2.93 -2.06
C TRP A 19 -11.93 -3.38 -3.53
N LEU A 20 -10.95 -4.16 -3.96
CA LEU A 20 -10.78 -4.64 -5.32
C LEU A 20 -11.99 -5.40 -5.86
N PRO A 21 -12.53 -6.43 -5.17
CA PRO A 21 -13.71 -7.15 -5.67
C PRO A 21 -14.99 -6.31 -5.69
N ASN A 22 -15.06 -5.23 -4.90
CA ASN A 22 -16.16 -4.27 -4.92
C ASN A 22 -15.90 -3.08 -5.86
N SER A 23 -14.73 -3.03 -6.49
CA SER A 23 -14.35 -1.97 -7.42
C SER A 23 -14.55 -2.42 -8.86
N PRO A 24 -14.75 -1.49 -9.81
CA PRO A 24 -14.78 -1.82 -11.23
C PRO A 24 -13.38 -2.09 -11.82
N TYR A 25 -12.32 -2.02 -11.01
CA TYR A 25 -10.95 -2.18 -11.46
C TYR A 25 -10.53 -3.65 -11.50
N GLN A 26 -9.83 -4.03 -12.56
CA GLN A 26 -9.21 -5.36 -12.69
C GLN A 26 -7.71 -5.24 -12.49
N LEU A 27 -7.08 -6.23 -11.88
CA LEU A 27 -5.62 -6.30 -11.81
C LEU A 27 -5.05 -6.56 -13.20
N ARG A 28 -3.97 -5.88 -13.55
CA ARG A 28 -3.13 -6.21 -14.71
C ARG A 28 -1.97 -7.11 -14.27
N GLU A 29 -1.39 -7.84 -15.21
CA GLU A 29 -0.20 -8.69 -15.00
C GLU A 29 1.07 -7.84 -14.82
N ALA A 30 1.14 -7.11 -13.71
CA ALA A 30 2.32 -6.38 -13.28
C ALA A 30 2.49 -6.54 -11.76
N PRO A 31 3.71 -6.38 -11.23
CA PRO A 31 3.92 -6.37 -9.79
C PRO A 31 3.38 -5.08 -9.16
N SER A 32 2.78 -5.21 -7.98
CA SER A 32 2.55 -4.08 -7.08
C SER A 32 3.85 -3.68 -6.40
N PHE A 33 4.02 -2.40 -6.08
CA PHE A 33 5.20 -1.92 -5.36
C PHE A 33 4.86 -0.81 -4.37
N GLU A 34 5.65 -0.73 -3.31
CA GLU A 34 5.59 0.32 -2.31
C GLU A 34 6.62 1.41 -2.62
N SER A 35 6.18 2.67 -2.63
CA SER A 35 7.07 3.83 -2.69
C SER A 35 7.13 4.49 -1.32
N TYR A 36 8.31 4.43 -0.71
CA TYR A 36 8.62 4.99 0.59
C TYR A 36 9.00 6.45 0.40
N ILE A 37 8.11 7.36 0.81
CA ILE A 37 8.29 8.80 0.60
C ILE A 37 9.22 9.41 1.64
N ASN A 38 9.23 8.85 2.86
CA ASN A 38 10.03 9.37 3.97
C ASN A 38 11.17 8.42 4.33
N ASP A 39 12.35 9.01 4.57
CA ASP A 39 13.58 8.32 4.93
C ASP A 39 13.56 7.87 6.42
N PRO A 40 13.83 6.60 6.74
CA PRO A 40 13.67 6.03 8.08
C PRO A 40 14.72 6.52 9.10
N GLY A 41 15.71 7.30 8.68
CA GLY A 41 16.81 7.74 9.56
C GLY A 41 16.46 8.87 10.54
N VAL A 42 15.34 9.59 10.33
CA VAL A 42 15.06 10.85 11.06
C VAL A 42 13.68 10.88 11.74
N ARG A 43 12.71 10.07 11.28
CA ARG A 43 11.32 10.17 11.74
C ARG A 43 10.89 8.94 12.53
N LYS A 44 9.94 9.16 13.45
CA LYS A 44 9.24 8.08 14.15
C LYS A 44 8.47 7.25 13.14
N GLU A 45 8.31 5.97 13.42
CA GLU A 45 7.60 5.01 12.55
C GLU A 45 6.15 5.44 12.25
N GLU A 46 5.58 6.30 13.09
CA GLU A 46 4.24 6.90 12.99
C GLU A 46 4.12 7.91 11.84
N ASP A 47 5.23 8.55 11.45
CA ASP A 47 5.31 9.55 10.37
C ASP A 47 5.74 8.96 9.03
N TYR A 48 5.91 7.64 8.95
CA TYR A 48 6.29 6.98 7.70
C TYR A 48 5.16 7.09 6.68
N GLU A 49 5.49 7.66 5.52
CA GLU A 49 4.59 7.76 4.38
C GLU A 49 4.99 6.73 3.34
N THR A 50 4.05 5.82 3.05
CA THR A 50 4.22 4.79 2.01
C THR A 50 3.05 4.87 1.06
N LEU A 51 3.35 4.98 -0.24
CA LEU A 51 2.39 4.85 -1.32
C LEU A 51 2.38 3.41 -1.80
N LEU A 52 1.19 2.81 -1.85
CA LEU A 52 1.00 1.48 -2.40
C LEU A 52 0.54 1.64 -3.84
N TYR A 53 1.32 1.14 -4.79
CA TYR A 53 0.94 1.13 -6.20
C TYR A 53 0.37 -0.24 -6.55
N ILE A 54 -0.94 -0.25 -6.83
CA ILE A 54 -1.64 -1.46 -7.27
C ILE A 54 -1.85 -1.38 -8.78
N PRO A 55 -1.39 -2.39 -9.52
CA PRO A 55 -1.45 -2.40 -10.97
C PRO A 55 -2.88 -2.74 -11.42
N ILE A 56 -3.65 -1.71 -11.73
CA ILE A 56 -5.00 -1.82 -12.30
C ILE A 56 -4.95 -1.70 -13.84
N LYS A 57 -5.88 -2.37 -14.53
CA LYS A 57 -6.05 -2.41 -15.99
C LYS A 57 -6.97 -1.31 -16.50
#